data_AF-A0A4T2GZM5-F1
#
_entry.id   AF-A0A4T2GZM5-F1
#
_cell.length_a   1.000
_cell.length_b   1.000
_cell.length_c   1.000
_cell.angle_alpha   90.00
_cell.angle_beta   90.00
_cell.angle_gamma   90.00
#
_symmetry.space_group_name_H-M   'P 1'
#
loop_
_entity.id
_entity.type
_entity.pdbx_description
1 polymer ?
#
loop_
_entity_poly.entity_id
_entity_poly.type
_entity_poly.pdbx_seq_one_letter_code
_entity_poly.pdbx_strand_id
1 'polypeptide(L)'
;MTEEILAQGILIGIWGTTLLFSFIWYILVAISNYILFKKAGYAGWKSLIPIYNLYIQQCIAFGYEKRWFILFLLIPLAGPLYGIYLVYNFGRSFGLSAIQAIFYVLLTPIFNLYIAFNDGSRYQGPQEFFID
;
A
#
# COMPACT_ATOMS: atom_id res chain seq x y z
N MET A 1 -18.05 31.43 29.58
CA MET A 1 -16.70 30.94 29.94
C MET A 1 -16.69 29.42 30.13
N THR A 2 -17.65 28.82 30.84
CA THR A 2 -17.69 27.36 31.11
C THR A 2 -17.96 26.47 29.90
N GLU A 3 -18.93 26.83 29.03
CA GLU A 3 -19.26 26.02 27.85
C GLU A 3 -18.17 26.04 26.77
N GLU A 4 -17.50 27.18 26.59
CA GLU A 4 -16.40 27.34 25.65
C GLU A 4 -15.17 26.53 26.07
N ILE A 5 -14.83 26.54 27.37
CA ILE A 5 -13.75 25.71 27.93
C ILE A 5 -14.09 24.22 27.79
N LEU A 6 -15.35 23.83 28.06
CA LEU A 6 -15.79 22.45 27.88
C LEU A 6 -15.69 22.01 26.41
N ALA A 7 -16.13 22.85 25.47
CA ALA A 7 -16.04 22.57 24.04
C ALA A 7 -14.58 22.44 23.58
N GLN A 8 -13.69 23.33 24.02
CA GLN A 8 -12.26 23.24 23.74
C GLN A 8 -11.63 21.96 24.31
N GLY A 9 -12.00 21.57 25.54
CA GLY A 9 -11.55 20.32 26.15
C GLY A 9 -11.97 19.08 25.38
N ILE A 10 -13.22 19.03 24.90
CA ILE A 10 -13.73 17.94 24.06
C ILE A 10 -12.97 17.89 22.73
N LEU A 11 -12.77 19.04 22.07
CA LEU A 11 -12.04 19.11 20.80
C LEU A 11 -10.61 18.60 20.97
N ILE A 12 -9.88 19.06 21.99
CA ILE A 12 -8.52 18.58 22.28
C ILE A 12 -8.51 17.07 22.52
N GLY A 13 -9.50 16.54 23.25
CA GLY A 13 -9.64 15.09 23.48
C GLY A 13 -9.86 14.30 22.19
N ILE A 14 -10.70 14.80 21.29
CA ILE A 14 -10.94 14.19 19.96
C ILE A 14 -9.65 14.22 19.14
N TRP A 15 -9.01 15.38 19.00
CA TRP A 15 -7.76 15.52 18.24
C TRP A 15 -6.65 14.62 18.78
N GLY A 16 -6.46 14.59 20.10
CA GLY A 16 -5.46 13.71 20.72
C GLY A 16 -5.73 12.23 20.45
N THR A 17 -6.99 11.79 20.59
CA THR A 17 -7.38 10.40 20.34
C THR A 17 -7.24 10.04 18.86
N THR A 18 -7.67 10.92 17.95
CA THR A 18 -7.54 10.72 16.50
C THR A 18 -6.08 10.63 16.07
N LEU A 19 -5.20 11.48 16.61
CA LEU A 19 -3.76 11.42 16.31
C LEU A 19 -3.13 10.12 16.80
N LEU A 20 -3.45 9.68 18.02
CA LEU A 20 -2.96 8.42 18.57
C LEU A 20 -3.40 7.23 17.71
N PHE A 21 -4.68 7.16 17.37
CA PHE A 21 -5.22 6.10 16.52
C PHE A 21 -4.57 6.09 15.13
N SER A 22 -4.43 7.27 14.51
CA SER A 22 -3.79 7.41 13.21
C SER A 22 -2.31 6.99 13.23
N PHE A 23 -1.60 7.28 14.31
CA PHE A 23 -0.21 6.88 14.49
C PHE A 23 -0.06 5.36 14.61
N ILE A 24 -0.90 4.71 15.43
CA ILE A 24 -0.94 3.25 15.55
C ILE A 24 -1.28 2.61 14.20
N TRP A 25 -2.29 3.13 13.51
CA TRP A 25 -2.67 2.68 12.18
C TRP A 25 -1.54 2.80 11.16
N TYR A 26 -0.83 3.94 11.16
CA TYR A 26 0.33 4.15 10.30
C TYR A 26 1.43 3.11 10.55
N ILE A 27 1.76 2.83 11.81
CA ILE A 27 2.78 1.82 12.16
C ILE A 27 2.36 0.42 11.65
N LEU A 28 1.09 0.04 11.85
CA LEU A 28 0.58 -1.25 11.36
C LEU A 28 0.72 -1.38 9.84
N VAL A 29 0.36 -0.33 9.10
CA VAL A 29 0.50 -0.31 7.63
C VAL A 29 1.96 -0.29 7.19
N ALA A 30 2.85 0.39 7.93
CA ALA A 30 4.28 0.38 7.64
C ALA A 30 4.87 -1.03 7.82
N ILE A 31 4.51 -1.73 8.90
CA ILE A 31 4.94 -3.09 9.18
C ILE A 31 4.39 -4.07 8.12
N SER A 32 3.14 -3.93 7.70
CA SER A 32 2.55 -4.81 6.68
C SER A 32 3.28 -4.68 5.34
N ASN A 33 3.56 -3.46 4.90
CA ASN A 33 4.37 -3.21 3.70
C ASN A 33 5.79 -3.76 3.85
N TYR A 34 6.42 -3.61 5.02
CA TYR A 34 7.73 -4.17 5.29
C TYR A 34 7.74 -5.70 5.13
N ILE A 35 6.71 -6.38 5.62
CA ILE A 35 6.56 -7.84 5.50
C ILE A 35 6.31 -8.25 4.05
N LEU A 36 5.43 -7.55 3.32
CA LEU A 36 5.14 -7.81 1.90
C LEU A 36 6.42 -7.76 1.05
N PHE A 37 7.27 -6.76 1.27
CA PHE A 37 8.54 -6.63 0.56
C PHE A 37 9.46 -7.82 0.86
N LYS A 38 9.56 -8.23 2.13
CA LYS A 38 10.32 -9.43 2.51
C LYS A 38 9.75 -10.69 1.88
N LYS A 39 8.41 -10.84 1.81
CA LYS A 39 7.75 -11.97 1.14
C LYS A 39 8.10 -12.06 -0.35
N ALA A 40 8.32 -10.92 -0.99
CA ALA A 40 8.76 -10.85 -2.39
C ALA A 40 10.29 -10.90 -2.57
N GLY A 41 11.07 -11.16 -1.50
CA GLY A 41 12.54 -11.26 -1.56
C GLY A 41 13.28 -9.92 -1.55
N TYR A 42 12.59 -8.81 -1.31
CA TYR A 42 13.19 -7.48 -1.17
C TYR A 42 13.44 -7.12 0.30
N ALA A 43 14.42 -6.26 0.56
CA ALA A 43 14.64 -5.72 1.90
C ALA A 43 13.44 -4.86 2.32
N GLY A 44 12.84 -5.18 3.48
CA GLY A 44 11.59 -4.54 3.93
C GLY A 44 11.69 -3.02 4.12
N TRP A 45 12.85 -2.49 4.54
CA TRP A 45 13.02 -1.06 4.77
C TRP A 45 12.79 -0.22 3.51
N LYS A 46 12.92 -0.81 2.33
CA LYS A 46 12.66 -0.13 1.05
C LYS A 46 11.21 0.34 0.94
N SER A 47 10.28 -0.29 1.64
CA SER A 47 8.87 0.11 1.65
C SER A 47 8.61 1.38 2.48
N LEU A 48 9.55 1.79 3.33
CA LEU A 48 9.39 2.96 4.21
C LEU A 48 9.74 4.27 3.51
N ILE A 49 10.52 4.21 2.43
CA ILE A 49 10.91 5.38 1.65
C ILE A 49 9.88 5.57 0.53
N PRO A 50 9.14 6.69 0.47
CA PRO A 50 7.98 6.83 -0.42
C PRO A 50 8.27 6.53 -1.90
N ILE A 51 9.29 7.16 -2.47
CA ILE A 51 9.64 6.98 -3.89
C ILE A 51 10.20 5.59 -4.16
N TYR A 52 11.02 5.08 -3.25
CA TYR A 52 11.64 3.76 -3.43
C TYR A 52 10.62 2.63 -3.25
N ASN A 53 9.62 2.82 -2.39
CA ASN A 53 8.51 1.92 -2.21
C ASN A 53 7.79 1.71 -3.56
N LEU A 54 7.35 2.79 -4.21
CA LEU A 54 6.68 2.73 -5.51
C LEU A 54 7.52 2.00 -6.58
N TYR A 55 8.82 2.31 -6.64
CA TYR A 55 9.74 1.66 -7.57
C TYR A 55 9.90 0.15 -7.30
N ILE A 56 9.98 -0.27 -6.03
CA ILE A 56 10.08 -1.70 -5.70
C ILE A 56 8.74 -2.40 -5.87
N GLN A 57 7.62 -1.77 -5.55
CA GLN A 57 6.29 -2.31 -5.84
C GLN A 57 6.12 -2.60 -7.34
N GLN A 58 6.60 -1.70 -8.22
CA GLN A 58 6.68 -1.95 -9.65
C GLN A 58 7.50 -3.20 -9.98
N CYS A 59 8.70 -3.31 -9.40
CA CYS A 59 9.58 -4.46 -9.64
C CYS A 59 8.98 -5.77 -9.10
N ILE A 60 8.19 -5.72 -8.03
CA ILE A 60 7.45 -6.87 -7.48
C ILE A 60 6.28 -7.23 -8.40
N ALA A 61 5.53 -6.24 -8.86
CA ALA A 61 4.33 -6.48 -9.67
C ALA A 61 4.65 -6.97 -11.08
N PHE A 62 5.71 -6.45 -11.74
CA PHE A 62 5.99 -6.69 -13.17
C PHE A 62 7.43 -7.11 -13.45
N GLY A 63 8.24 -7.32 -12.42
CA GLY A 63 9.64 -7.70 -12.59
C GLY A 63 10.58 -6.51 -12.83
N TYR A 64 11.89 -6.79 -12.77
CA TYR A 64 12.94 -5.77 -12.84
C TYR A 64 13.10 -5.15 -14.23
N GLU A 65 12.70 -5.85 -15.29
CA GLU A 65 12.81 -5.38 -16.68
C GLU A 65 11.88 -4.20 -16.94
N LYS A 66 10.69 -4.20 -16.33
CA LYS A 66 9.67 -3.17 -16.49
C LYS A 66 9.76 -2.04 -15.45
N ARG A 67 10.88 -1.93 -14.73
CA ARG A 67 11.09 -0.94 -13.65
C ARG A 67 10.84 0.52 -14.07
N TRP A 68 11.15 0.85 -15.32
CA TRP A 68 11.06 2.22 -15.83
C TRP A 68 9.63 2.69 -16.11
N PHE A 69 8.67 1.77 -16.22
CA PHE A 69 7.26 2.12 -16.41
C PHE A 69 6.64 2.81 -15.18
N ILE A 70 7.33 2.79 -14.02
CA ILE A 70 6.92 3.59 -12.86
C ILE A 70 6.81 5.09 -13.18
N LEU A 71 7.56 5.58 -14.18
CA LEU A 71 7.50 6.98 -14.64
C LEU A 71 6.12 7.36 -15.20
N PHE A 72 5.29 6.39 -15.59
CA PHE A 72 3.93 6.67 -16.05
C PHE A 72 3.06 7.29 -14.95
N LEU A 73 3.38 7.04 -13.67
CA LEU A 73 2.71 7.71 -12.55
C LEU A 73 2.83 9.24 -12.59
N LEU A 74 3.84 9.79 -13.29
CA LEU A 74 4.04 11.23 -13.42
C LEU A 74 3.15 11.88 -14.49
N ILE A 75 2.50 11.08 -15.32
CA ILE A 75 1.61 11.57 -16.37
C ILE A 75 0.25 11.93 -15.74
N PRO A 76 -0.25 13.17 -15.81
CA PRO A 76 -1.43 13.59 -15.04
C PRO A 76 -2.69 12.76 -15.28
N LEU A 77 -2.96 12.36 -16.53
CA LEU A 77 -4.17 11.61 -16.90
C LEU A 77 -3.95 10.09 -16.90
N ALA A 78 -2.79 9.63 -17.37
CA ALA A 78 -2.48 8.21 -17.43
C ALA A 78 -1.97 7.64 -16.10
N GLY A 79 -1.34 8.47 -15.27
CA GLY A 79 -0.72 8.09 -14.00
C GLY A 79 -1.70 7.50 -12.99
N PRO A 80 -2.89 8.09 -12.76
CA PRO A 80 -3.88 7.49 -11.87
C PRO A 80 -4.37 6.11 -12.36
N LEU A 81 -4.60 5.97 -13.68
CA LEU A 81 -4.99 4.69 -14.28
C LEU A 81 -3.88 3.65 -14.14
N TYR A 82 -2.63 4.07 -14.36
CA TYR A 82 -1.46 3.23 -14.17
C TYR A 82 -1.26 2.83 -12.70
N GLY A 83 -1.52 3.74 -11.76
CA GLY A 83 -1.47 3.46 -10.33
C GLY A 83 -2.49 2.41 -9.90
N ILE A 84 -3.72 2.50 -10.42
CA ILE A 84 -4.74 1.46 -10.22
C ILE A 84 -4.26 0.12 -10.78
N TYR A 85 -3.72 0.12 -12.00
CA TYR A 85 -3.19 -1.08 -12.65
C TYR A 85 -2.01 -1.70 -11.86
N LEU A 86 -1.09 -0.87 -11.35
CA LEU A 86 0.03 -1.29 -10.52
C LEU A 86 -0.45 -1.92 -9.21
N VAL A 87 -1.35 -1.25 -8.47
CA VAL A 87 -1.88 -1.78 -7.20
C VAL A 87 -2.64 -3.08 -7.44
N TYR A 88 -3.49 -3.14 -8.47
CA TYR A 88 -4.21 -4.35 -8.85
C TYR A 88 -3.24 -5.53 -9.05
N ASN A 89 -2.23 -5.37 -9.91
CA ASN A 89 -1.27 -6.44 -10.22
C ASN A 89 -0.32 -6.75 -9.06
N PHE A 90 0.04 -5.76 -8.24
CA PHE A 90 0.79 -5.99 -7.02
C PHE A 90 0.03 -6.96 -6.11
N GLY A 91 -1.28 -6.77 -5.89
CA GLY A 91 -2.09 -7.71 -5.12
C GLY A 91 -2.17 -9.10 -5.76
N ARG A 92 -2.34 -9.15 -7.09
CA ARG A 92 -2.34 -10.42 -7.86
C ARG A 92 -1.03 -11.19 -7.73
N SER A 93 0.11 -10.48 -7.63
CA SER A 93 1.43 -11.09 -7.41
C SER A 93 1.56 -11.85 -6.08
N PHE A 94 0.66 -11.62 -5.12
CA PHE A 94 0.57 -12.37 -3.86
C PHE A 94 -0.56 -13.40 -3.84
N GLY A 95 -1.15 -13.71 -4.99
CA GLY A 95 -2.17 -14.75 -5.14
C GLY A 95 -3.60 -14.30 -4.89
N LEU A 96 -3.87 -12.99 -4.85
CA LEU A 96 -5.26 -12.52 -4.84
C LEU A 96 -5.97 -12.90 -6.15
N SER A 97 -7.25 -13.25 -6.06
CA SER A 97 -8.11 -13.41 -7.25
C SER A 97 -8.41 -12.06 -7.91
N ALA A 98 -8.96 -12.05 -9.12
CA ALA A 98 -9.34 -10.81 -9.82
C ALA A 98 -10.27 -9.93 -8.99
N ILE A 99 -11.30 -10.54 -8.39
CA ILE A 99 -12.29 -9.84 -7.57
C ILE A 99 -11.62 -9.29 -6.29
N GLN A 100 -10.78 -10.09 -5.63
CA GLN A 100 -10.04 -9.64 -4.46
C GLN A 100 -9.08 -8.49 -4.79
N ALA A 101 -8.44 -8.51 -5.95
CA ALA A 101 -7.56 -7.43 -6.39
C ALA A 101 -8.33 -6.13 -6.69
N ILE A 102 -9.57 -6.20 -7.18
CA ILE A 102 -10.44 -5.01 -7.29
C ILE A 102 -10.71 -4.42 -5.91
N PHE A 103 -11.07 -5.26 -4.92
CA PHE A 103 -11.24 -4.80 -3.54
C PHE A 103 -9.94 -4.29 -2.92
N TYR A 104 -8.79 -4.86 -3.30
CA TYR A 104 -7.48 -4.40 -2.85
C TYR A 104 -7.16 -2.98 -3.32
N VAL A 105 -7.53 -2.61 -4.56
CA VAL A 105 -7.39 -1.23 -5.05
C VAL A 105 -8.20 -0.25 -4.18
N LEU A 106 -9.41 -0.64 -3.76
CA LEU A 106 -10.28 0.20 -2.92
C LEU A 106 -9.85 0.24 -1.44
N LEU A 107 -9.30 -0.86 -0.94
CA LEU A 107 -9.01 -1.10 0.48
C LEU A 107 -7.56 -1.55 0.71
N THR A 108 -6.61 -0.86 0.06
CA THR A 108 -5.18 -1.24 0.04
C THR A 108 -4.59 -1.49 1.43
N PRO A 109 -4.79 -0.62 2.45
CA PRO A 109 -4.18 -0.84 3.75
C PRO A 109 -4.66 -2.13 4.44
N ILE A 110 -5.94 -2.45 4.30
CA ILE A 110 -6.58 -3.61 4.95
C ILE A 110 -6.08 -4.90 4.30
N PHE A 111 -6.06 -4.95 2.97
CA PHE A 111 -5.56 -6.09 2.23
C PHE A 111 -4.05 -6.26 2.38
N ASN A 112 -3.27 -5.18 2.54
CA ASN A 112 -1.86 -5.29 2.88
C ASN A 112 -1.65 -5.99 4.22
N LEU A 113 -2.44 -5.67 5.24
CA LEU A 113 -2.41 -6.38 6.52
C LEU A 113 -2.79 -7.85 6.34
N TYR A 114 -3.87 -8.12 5.61
CA TYR A 114 -4.33 -9.48 5.32
C TYR A 114 -3.24 -10.30 4.64
N ILE A 115 -2.67 -9.81 3.54
CA ILE A 115 -1.62 -10.52 2.80
C ILE A 115 -0.35 -10.64 3.65
N ALA A 116 0.05 -9.61 4.39
CA ALA A 116 1.25 -9.62 5.20
C ALA A 116 1.22 -10.71 6.28
N PHE A 117 0.11 -10.82 7.01
CA PHE A 117 -0.03 -11.73 8.15
C PHE A 117 -0.68 -13.08 7.83
N ASN A 118 -1.14 -13.29 6.59
CA ASN A 118 -1.62 -14.59 6.14
C ASN A 118 -0.47 -15.43 5.58
N ASP A 119 -0.20 -16.60 6.19
CA ASP A 119 0.85 -17.53 5.75
C ASP A 119 0.56 -18.17 4.38
N GLY A 120 -0.72 -18.28 4.01
CA GLY A 120 -1.14 -18.80 2.70
C GLY A 120 -0.86 -17.82 1.55
N SER A 121 -0.76 -16.52 1.84
CA SER A 121 -0.49 -15.49 0.83
C SER A 121 1.03 -15.34 0.65
N ARG A 122 1.57 -16.09 -0.31
CA ARG A 122 2.97 -16.04 -0.74
C ARG A 122 3.12 -15.28 -2.04
N TYR A 123 4.29 -14.69 -2.26
CA TYR A 123 4.62 -14.08 -3.54
C TYR A 123 4.70 -15.16 -4.63
N GLN A 124 3.90 -15.01 -5.68
CA GLN A 124 3.77 -15.94 -6.80
C GLN A 124 4.56 -15.50 -8.03
N GLY A 125 5.17 -14.31 -7.98
CA GLY A 125 5.96 -13.76 -9.08
C GLY A 125 5.30 -12.59 -9.80
N PRO A 126 6.03 -11.98 -10.76
CA PRO A 126 5.51 -10.90 -11.59
C PRO A 126 4.26 -11.31 -12.37
N GLN A 127 3.35 -10.37 -12.57
CA GLN A 127 2.18 -10.51 -13.41
C GLN A 127 2.49 -10.08 -14.85
N GLU A 128 1.67 -10.56 -15.78
CA GLU A 128 1.72 -10.17 -17.18
C GLU A 128 1.52 -8.66 -17.33
N PHE A 129 2.45 -8.02 -18.04
CA PHE A 129 2.39 -6.60 -18.32
C PHE A 129 1.55 -6.37 -19.59
N PHE A 130 0.85 -5.24 -19.69
CA PHE A 130 -0.13 -5.01 -20.78
C PHE A 130 0.46 -4.88 -22.20
N ILE A 131 1.79 -4.97 -22.35
CA ILE A 131 2.51 -4.97 -23.64
C ILE A 131 3.35 -6.22 -23.84
N ASP A 132 3.24 -7.21 -22.94
CA ASP A 132 3.78 -8.54 -23.18
C ASP A 132 2.88 -9.28 -24.18
#